data_AF-A0A959F2Q8-F1
#
_entry.id   AF-A0A959F2Q8-F1
#
_cell.length_a   1.000
_cell.length_b   1.000
_cell.length_c   1.000
_cell.angle_alpha   90.00
_cell.angle_beta   90.00
_cell.angle_gamma   90.00
#
_symmetry.space_group_name_H-M   'P 1'
#
loop_
_entity.id
_entity.type
_entity.pdbx_description
1 polymer ?
#
loop_
_entity_poly.entity_id
_entity_poly.type
_entity_poly.pdbx_seq_one_letter_code
_entity_poly.pdbx_strand_id
1 'polypeptide(L)'
;MKRFILLLLCCSPALIYSQKVPLKWGKVPDEDLQMTVYPLDTAAEAVILEDYAELVFDLSDGDPKYRFEHHRRIKILKRSGFDQADVSIPFYRKGRLEEVRSLKAQIFAPDGSSQEVDKKDVFEEEIDERWSAHKFTFPNVQIGSVIEYRYQLISTSILDLREWYFQSTIPVRWSELRMEIPEWYHYVTLNQGRELDIQESDVQLALITIPNYVPGYLPGNDDYQQKGLERIQANVRKARFVMKEVPAMHPEAYITTIKDYLARIRFQLQAVQFPRSGYQPVMSSWEEVAKDLLEDNQFGEQFLKGRHFDKPWAAVNPLIKDLSSDADKMKAIYEFVCRELKWDGTYTYWVRDSDL
;
A
#
# COMPACT_ATOMS: atom_id res chain seq x y z
N MET A 1 6.94 -16.51 -70.26
CA MET A 1 6.89 -17.19 -68.94
C MET A 1 8.29 -17.04 -68.34
N LYS A 2 8.55 -16.25 -67.32
CA LYS A 2 8.04 -16.30 -65.94
C LYS A 2 8.01 -14.86 -65.38
N ARG A 3 6.88 -14.47 -64.76
CA ARG A 3 6.74 -13.21 -64.02
C ARG A 3 7.41 -13.39 -62.66
N PHE A 4 8.41 -12.56 -62.34
CA PHE A 4 8.94 -12.43 -60.99
C PHE A 4 8.13 -11.34 -60.28
N ILE A 5 7.27 -11.74 -59.34
CA ILE A 5 6.54 -10.84 -58.47
C ILE A 5 7.49 -10.54 -57.31
N LEU A 6 8.00 -9.31 -57.25
CA LEU A 6 8.77 -8.81 -56.12
C LEU A 6 7.77 -8.43 -55.01
N LEU A 7 7.60 -9.30 -54.03
CA LEU A 7 6.80 -9.01 -52.84
C LEU A 7 7.59 -8.01 -51.98
N LEU A 8 7.16 -6.74 -51.99
CA LEU A 8 7.69 -5.71 -51.10
C LEU A 8 7.20 -6.03 -49.67
N LEU A 9 8.06 -6.63 -48.86
CA LEU A 9 7.79 -6.89 -47.45
C LEU A 9 7.77 -5.53 -46.73
N CYS A 10 6.58 -4.97 -46.52
CA CYS A 10 6.37 -3.74 -45.78
C CYS A 10 6.59 -4.04 -44.28
N CYS A 11 7.86 -4.09 -43.85
CA CYS A 11 8.21 -4.06 -42.43
C CYS A 11 7.85 -2.67 -41.88
N SER A 12 6.61 -2.51 -41.41
CA SER A 12 6.26 -1.44 -40.50
C SER A 12 7.19 -1.56 -39.28
N PRO A 13 8.00 -0.54 -38.94
CA PRO A 13 8.67 -0.54 -37.64
C PRO A 13 7.56 -0.49 -36.59
N ALA A 14 7.33 -1.60 -35.89
CA ALA A 14 6.64 -1.56 -34.63
C ALA A 14 7.45 -0.63 -33.74
N LEU A 15 6.96 0.60 -33.55
CA LEU A 15 7.46 1.49 -32.53
C LEU A 15 7.26 0.76 -31.21
N ILE A 16 8.34 0.17 -30.70
CA ILE A 16 8.43 -0.28 -29.33
C ILE A 16 8.33 1.01 -28.51
N TYR A 17 7.10 1.40 -28.17
CA TYR A 17 6.87 2.44 -27.18
C TYR A 17 7.35 1.87 -25.85
N SER A 18 8.64 2.04 -25.56
CA SER A 18 9.09 2.08 -24.18
C SER A 18 8.29 3.20 -23.51
N GLN A 19 7.33 2.81 -22.66
CA GLN A 19 6.48 3.75 -21.96
C GLN A 19 7.38 4.59 -21.06
N LYS A 20 7.65 5.83 -21.47
CA LYS A 20 8.51 6.75 -20.72
C LYS A 20 8.01 6.81 -19.27
N VAL A 21 8.96 6.71 -18.33
CA VAL A 21 8.70 7.08 -16.94
C VAL A 21 8.21 8.52 -16.96
N PRO A 22 7.03 8.83 -16.38
CA PRO A 22 6.45 10.17 -16.48
C PRO A 22 7.39 11.21 -15.85
N LEU A 23 8.01 10.87 -14.72
CA LEU A 23 8.79 11.80 -13.92
C LEU A 23 10.30 11.50 -13.98
N LYS A 24 11.11 12.52 -14.32
CA LYS A 24 12.59 12.47 -14.25
C LYS A 24 13.09 13.36 -13.13
N TRP A 25 13.94 12.79 -12.25
CA TRP A 25 14.51 13.49 -11.09
C TRP A 25 15.22 14.78 -11.51
N GLY A 26 14.83 15.90 -10.87
CA GLY A 26 15.43 17.21 -11.05
C GLY A 26 15.25 17.86 -12.41
N LYS A 27 14.35 17.32 -13.24
CA LYS A 27 13.96 17.91 -14.51
C LYS A 27 12.54 18.43 -14.39
N VAL A 28 12.44 19.68 -13.92
CA VAL A 28 11.18 20.41 -13.84
C VAL A 28 10.97 21.17 -15.16
N PRO A 29 9.84 20.97 -15.86
CA PRO A 29 9.50 21.78 -17.03
C PRO A 29 9.42 23.28 -16.70
N ASP A 30 9.83 24.14 -17.62
CA ASP A 30 9.74 25.60 -17.43
C ASP A 30 8.30 26.06 -17.19
N GLU A 31 7.32 25.42 -17.84
CA GLU A 31 5.89 25.68 -17.62
C GLU A 31 5.46 25.43 -16.16
N ASP A 32 6.02 24.41 -15.51
CA ASP A 32 5.74 24.07 -14.11
C ASP A 32 6.47 25.03 -13.15
N LEU A 33 7.70 25.43 -13.49
CA LEU A 33 8.45 26.43 -12.71
C LEU A 33 7.78 27.81 -12.76
N GLN A 34 7.26 28.22 -13.93
CA GLN A 34 6.62 29.52 -14.12
C GLN A 34 5.11 29.51 -13.82
N MET A 35 4.52 28.35 -13.50
CA MET A 35 3.12 28.26 -13.11
C MET A 35 2.84 29.14 -11.89
N THR A 36 1.88 30.05 -12.01
CA THR A 36 1.44 30.93 -10.90
C THR A 36 0.02 30.61 -10.45
N VAL A 37 -0.77 29.95 -11.30
CA VAL A 37 -2.15 29.51 -11.05
C VAL A 37 -2.34 28.15 -11.71
N TYR A 38 -3.06 27.24 -11.06
CA TYR A 38 -3.49 25.99 -11.68
C TYR A 38 -4.82 26.21 -12.42
N PRO A 39 -4.91 26.01 -13.75
CA PRO A 39 -6.08 26.42 -14.52
C PRO A 39 -7.39 25.73 -14.15
N LEU A 40 -7.33 24.47 -13.70
CA LEU A 40 -8.53 23.68 -13.35
C LEU A 40 -9.04 23.97 -11.94
N ASP A 41 -8.24 24.61 -11.11
CA ASP A 41 -8.62 25.10 -9.80
C ASP A 41 -7.80 26.35 -9.46
N THR A 42 -8.34 27.52 -9.78
CA THR A 42 -7.68 28.80 -9.50
C THR A 42 -7.59 29.11 -8.00
N ALA A 43 -8.39 28.42 -7.18
CA ALA A 43 -8.36 28.54 -5.73
C ALA A 43 -7.25 27.67 -5.11
N ALA A 44 -6.71 26.69 -5.85
CA ALA A 44 -5.65 25.80 -5.39
C ALA A 44 -4.49 26.54 -4.73
N GLU A 45 -4.09 26.05 -3.56
CA GLU A 45 -2.96 26.56 -2.80
C GLU A 45 -1.63 25.90 -3.17
N ALA A 46 -1.72 24.66 -3.64
CA ALA A 46 -0.67 23.89 -4.25
C ALA A 46 -1.31 22.90 -5.23
N VAL A 47 -0.51 22.29 -6.10
CA VAL A 47 -0.96 21.23 -7.01
C VAL A 47 0.10 20.14 -7.10
N ILE A 48 -0.32 18.88 -6.99
CA ILE A 48 0.54 17.74 -7.28
C ILE A 48 0.64 17.66 -8.80
N LEU A 49 1.81 18.02 -9.31
CA LEU A 49 2.08 18.06 -10.75
C LEU A 49 2.12 16.64 -11.32
N GLU A 50 2.81 15.76 -10.60
CA GLU A 50 2.94 14.33 -10.91
C GLU A 50 3.13 13.55 -9.61
N ASP A 51 2.35 12.48 -9.45
CA ASP A 51 2.49 11.46 -8.41
C ASP A 51 2.70 10.12 -9.10
N TYR A 52 3.88 9.52 -8.95
CA TYR A 52 4.25 8.30 -9.67
C TYR A 52 4.77 7.25 -8.71
N ALA A 53 4.30 6.01 -8.86
CA ALA A 53 4.91 4.88 -8.19
C ALA A 53 5.07 3.65 -9.08
N GLU A 54 6.10 2.87 -8.77
CA GLU A 54 6.35 1.55 -9.35
C GLU A 54 6.51 0.50 -8.25
N LEU A 55 5.76 -0.60 -8.36
CA LEU A 55 5.86 -1.75 -7.46
C LEU A 55 6.43 -2.96 -8.20
N VAL A 56 7.55 -3.49 -7.73
CA VAL A 56 8.22 -4.66 -8.32
C VAL A 56 8.51 -5.70 -7.25
N PHE A 57 8.15 -6.95 -7.51
CA PHE A 57 8.49 -8.07 -6.62
C PHE A 57 9.99 -8.38 -6.67
N ASP A 58 10.53 -8.68 -5.50
CA ASP A 58 11.88 -9.18 -5.31
C ASP A 58 11.79 -10.49 -4.53
N LEU A 59 12.17 -11.57 -5.19
CA LEU A 59 12.06 -12.93 -4.68
C LEU A 59 13.43 -13.57 -4.46
N SER A 60 14.54 -12.82 -4.55
CA SER A 60 15.88 -13.42 -4.55
C SER A 60 16.30 -13.99 -3.20
N ASP A 61 15.78 -13.44 -2.10
CA ASP A 61 16.30 -13.69 -0.75
C ASP A 61 15.50 -14.76 0.01
N GLY A 62 14.52 -15.38 -0.66
CA GLY A 62 13.68 -16.49 -0.15
C GLY A 62 12.46 -16.08 0.63
N ASP A 63 12.51 -14.93 1.28
CA ASP A 63 11.31 -14.26 1.74
C ASP A 63 10.78 -13.34 0.63
N PRO A 64 9.54 -13.53 0.17
CA PRO A 64 8.97 -12.69 -0.87
C PRO A 64 8.77 -11.27 -0.33
N LYS A 65 9.27 -10.29 -1.10
CA LYS A 65 9.12 -8.87 -0.79
C LYS A 65 8.81 -8.11 -2.06
N TYR A 66 8.37 -6.87 -1.91
CA TYR A 66 8.27 -5.92 -3.01
C TYR A 66 9.01 -4.63 -2.70
N ARG A 67 9.43 -3.99 -3.78
CA ARG A 67 10.01 -2.66 -3.82
C ARG A 67 8.96 -1.71 -4.39
N PHE A 68 8.63 -0.68 -3.63
CA PHE A 68 7.73 0.39 -4.01
C PHE A 68 8.53 1.68 -4.15
N GLU A 69 8.79 2.10 -5.38
CA GLU A 69 9.48 3.35 -5.68
C GLU A 69 8.46 4.44 -5.92
N HIS A 70 8.46 5.47 -5.07
CA HIS A 70 7.51 6.58 -5.15
C HIS A 70 8.27 7.86 -5.45
N HIS A 71 7.80 8.62 -6.44
CA HIS A 71 8.36 9.90 -6.86
C HIS A 71 7.23 10.90 -7.06
N ARG A 72 7.27 12.00 -6.30
CA ARG A 72 6.22 13.02 -6.29
C ARG A 72 6.78 14.42 -6.48
N ARG A 73 6.05 15.24 -7.23
CA ARG A 73 6.36 16.65 -7.47
C ARG A 73 5.15 17.53 -7.20
N ILE A 74 5.34 18.59 -6.41
CA ILE A 74 4.28 19.50 -5.99
C ILE A 74 4.70 20.93 -6.28
N LYS A 75 3.79 21.71 -6.86
CA LYS A 75 3.94 23.15 -7.07
C LYS A 75 3.22 23.90 -5.95
N ILE A 76 3.92 24.82 -5.29
CA ILE A 76 3.34 25.71 -4.28
C ILE A 76 2.87 26.99 -4.96
N LEU A 77 1.58 27.31 -4.85
CA LEU A 77 0.96 28.46 -5.53
C LEU A 77 0.63 29.61 -4.56
N LYS A 78 0.36 29.30 -3.30
CA LYS A 78 -0.03 30.26 -2.26
C LYS A 78 0.66 29.95 -0.94
N ARG A 79 0.68 30.93 -0.03
CA ARG A 79 1.22 30.74 1.33
C ARG A 79 0.48 29.69 2.15
N SER A 80 -0.82 29.50 1.91
CA SER A 80 -1.61 28.51 2.66
C SER A 80 -1.18 27.07 2.36
N GLY A 81 -0.60 26.81 1.18
CA GLY A 81 -0.08 25.50 0.80
C GLY A 81 1.37 25.23 1.26
N PHE A 82 1.93 26.05 2.15
CA PHE A 82 3.29 25.83 2.67
C PHE A 82 3.39 24.56 3.54
N ASP A 83 2.28 24.10 4.09
CA ASP A 83 2.18 22.82 4.82
C ASP A 83 2.56 21.61 3.95
N GLN A 84 2.40 21.70 2.63
CA GLN A 84 2.82 20.65 1.69
C GLN A 84 4.34 20.43 1.68
N ALA A 85 5.11 21.39 2.23
CA ALA A 85 6.55 21.25 2.37
C ALA A 85 6.98 20.42 3.58
N ASP A 86 6.06 20.13 4.51
CA ASP A 86 6.30 19.21 5.62
C ASP A 86 5.88 17.80 5.18
N VAL A 87 6.86 16.94 4.90
CA VAL A 87 6.61 15.59 4.40
C VAL A 87 6.77 14.57 5.52
N SER A 88 5.79 13.67 5.62
CA SER A 88 5.81 12.51 6.51
C SER A 88 5.57 11.24 5.71
N ILE A 89 6.53 10.31 5.73
CA ILE A 89 6.45 9.02 5.04
C ILE A 89 6.33 7.92 6.10
N PRO A 90 5.10 7.47 6.42
CA PRO A 90 4.88 6.41 7.39
C PRO A 90 5.23 5.04 6.82
N PHE A 91 5.82 4.18 7.67
CA PHE A 91 6.15 2.80 7.37
C PHE A 91 5.99 1.90 8.60
N TYR A 92 5.61 0.64 8.38
CA TYR A 92 5.40 -0.35 9.42
C TYR A 92 6.74 -0.97 9.86
N ARG A 93 7.29 -0.51 11.00
CA ARG A 93 8.62 -0.90 11.47
C ARG A 93 8.66 -2.25 12.19
N LYS A 94 7.55 -2.63 12.85
CA LYS A 94 7.54 -3.81 13.74
C LYS A 94 7.81 -5.08 12.93
N GLY A 95 8.72 -5.92 13.43
CA GLY A 95 9.15 -7.13 12.70
C GLY A 95 9.95 -6.86 11.43
N ARG A 96 10.40 -5.60 11.21
CA ARG A 96 11.10 -5.16 9.98
C ARG A 96 10.29 -5.43 8.72
N LEU A 97 8.95 -5.34 8.81
CA LEU A 97 8.07 -5.60 7.67
C LEU A 97 8.25 -4.57 6.56
N GLU A 98 8.40 -3.28 6.91
CA GLU A 98 8.71 -2.22 5.96
C GLU A 98 10.00 -1.48 6.33
N GLU A 99 10.74 -1.06 5.30
CA GLU A 99 11.92 -0.19 5.42
C GLU A 99 11.91 0.85 4.31
N VAL A 100 12.22 2.10 4.64
CA VAL A 100 12.37 3.18 3.65
C VAL A 100 13.85 3.40 3.38
N ARG A 101 14.21 3.44 2.10
CA ARG A 101 15.56 3.64 1.59
C ARG A 101 15.58 4.68 0.49
N SER A 102 16.80 5.09 0.12
CA SER A 102 17.05 5.94 -1.05
C SER A 102 16.22 7.23 -1.08
N LEU A 103 15.82 7.73 0.09
CA LEU A 103 15.06 8.95 0.25
C LEU A 103 15.89 10.14 -0.21
N LYS A 104 15.35 10.90 -1.15
CA LYS A 104 15.90 12.16 -1.66
C LYS A 104 14.79 13.16 -1.78
N ALA A 105 15.11 14.41 -1.45
CA ALA A 105 14.19 15.52 -1.56
C ALA A 105 14.96 16.76 -2.01
N GLN A 106 14.36 17.58 -2.87
CA GLN A 106 14.90 18.85 -3.32
C GLN A 106 13.78 19.85 -3.61
N ILE A 107 14.10 21.12 -3.46
CA ILE A 107 13.21 22.24 -3.77
C ILE A 107 13.83 23.05 -4.92
N PHE A 108 12.97 23.55 -5.79
CA PHE A 108 13.29 24.49 -6.86
C PHE A 108 12.61 25.83 -6.58
N ALA A 109 13.37 26.92 -6.70
CA ALA A 109 12.82 28.26 -6.74
C ALA A 109 12.26 28.59 -8.13
N PRO A 110 11.42 29.65 -8.27
CA PRO A 110 10.86 30.04 -9.56
C PRO A 110 11.89 30.42 -10.63
N ASP A 111 13.10 30.80 -10.22
CA ASP A 111 14.22 31.09 -11.12
C ASP A 111 14.95 29.82 -11.62
N GLY A 112 14.52 28.64 -11.15
CA GLY A 112 15.10 27.34 -11.50
C GLY A 112 16.29 26.92 -10.62
N SER A 113 16.74 27.76 -9.69
CA SER A 113 17.75 27.35 -8.71
C SER A 113 17.20 26.26 -7.79
N SER A 114 18.05 25.31 -7.39
CA SER A 114 17.63 24.14 -6.63
C SER A 114 18.48 23.91 -5.38
N GLN A 115 17.85 23.40 -4.33
CA GLN A 115 18.51 23.01 -3.09
C GLN A 115 18.02 21.61 -2.67
N GLU A 116 18.94 20.69 -2.36
CA GLU A 116 18.60 19.39 -1.77
C GLU A 116 18.32 19.54 -0.26
N VAL A 117 17.42 18.71 0.25
CA VAL A 117 17.24 18.53 1.71
C VAL A 117 18.42 17.70 2.21
N ASP A 118 19.15 18.21 3.21
CA ASP A 118 20.28 17.48 3.77
C ASP A 118 19.80 16.21 4.48
N LYS A 119 20.56 15.12 4.37
CA LYS A 119 20.22 13.85 5.03
C LYS A 119 20.09 13.95 6.54
N LYS A 120 20.82 14.88 7.18
CA LYS A 120 20.75 15.14 8.63
C LYS A 120 19.43 15.82 9.05
N ASP A 121 18.73 16.45 8.11
CA ASP A 121 17.46 17.14 8.34
C ASP A 121 16.27 16.20 8.12
N VAL A 122 16.54 14.96 7.70
CA VAL A 122 15.56 13.86 7.68
C VAL A 122 15.70 13.08 8.97
N PHE A 123 14.64 13.03 9.76
CA PHE A 123 14.60 12.29 11.01
C PHE A 123 13.51 11.23 10.99
N GLU A 124 13.70 10.18 11.78
CA GLU A 124 12.67 9.18 12.04
C GLU A 124 11.95 9.54 13.34
N GLU A 125 10.63 9.52 13.30
CA GLU A 125 9.75 9.71 14.46
C GLU A 125 8.94 8.43 14.67
N GLU A 126 8.96 7.92 15.90
CA GLU A 126 8.11 6.81 16.33
C GLU A 126 6.69 7.32 16.55
N ILE A 127 5.72 6.77 15.79
CA ILE A 127 4.30 7.10 15.93
C ILE A 127 3.70 6.23 17.04
N ASP A 128 3.95 4.92 16.96
CA ASP A 128 3.56 3.92 17.95
C ASP A 128 4.47 2.68 17.88
N GLU A 129 4.14 1.62 18.61
CA GLU A 129 4.92 0.38 18.65
C GLU A 129 5.08 -0.30 17.27
N ARG A 130 4.18 -0.03 16.32
CA ARG A 130 4.08 -0.65 15.00
C ARG A 130 4.58 0.26 13.87
N TRP A 131 4.35 1.57 13.99
CA TRP A 131 4.58 2.56 12.94
C TRP A 131 5.67 3.57 13.32
N SER A 132 6.57 3.82 12.37
CA SER A 132 7.46 4.99 12.34
C SER A 132 7.12 5.85 11.14
N ALA A 133 7.61 7.09 11.11
CA ALA A 133 7.66 7.89 9.90
C ALA A 133 9.00 8.59 9.73
N HIS A 134 9.49 8.65 8.49
CA HIS A 134 10.51 9.63 8.14
C HIS A 134 9.86 10.98 7.89
N LYS A 135 10.35 12.01 8.58
CA LYS A 135 9.88 13.38 8.47
C LYS A 135 11.00 14.30 8.04
N PHE A 136 10.65 15.29 7.21
CA PHE A 136 11.54 16.35 6.78
C PHE A 136 10.73 17.53 6.24
N THR A 137 11.34 18.70 6.26
CA THR A 137 10.75 19.95 5.72
C THR A 137 11.65 20.48 4.63
N PHE A 138 11.08 20.91 3.50
CA PHE A 138 11.88 21.58 2.47
C PHE A 138 12.35 22.96 2.96
N PRO A 139 13.64 23.30 2.82
CA PRO A 139 14.13 24.61 3.20
C PRO A 139 13.65 25.69 2.21
N ASN A 140 13.60 26.95 2.64
CA ASN A 140 13.41 28.11 1.76
C ASN A 140 12.16 28.05 0.86
N VAL A 141 11.07 27.45 1.35
CA VAL A 141 9.79 27.39 0.64
C VAL A 141 9.23 28.80 0.43
N GLN A 142 8.85 29.09 -0.81
CA GLN A 142 8.24 30.36 -1.21
C GLN A 142 7.10 30.13 -2.20
N ILE A 143 6.31 31.17 -2.45
CA ILE A 143 5.31 31.13 -3.52
C ILE A 143 6.03 30.85 -4.85
N GLY A 144 5.52 29.88 -5.60
CA GLY A 144 6.10 29.45 -6.86
C GLY A 144 7.15 28.35 -6.72
N SER A 145 7.54 27.95 -5.51
CA SER A 145 8.45 26.82 -5.31
C SER A 145 7.87 25.52 -5.89
N VAL A 146 8.75 24.68 -6.43
CA VAL A 146 8.43 23.29 -6.76
C VAL A 146 9.20 22.39 -5.82
N ILE A 147 8.52 21.54 -5.08
CA ILE A 147 9.15 20.52 -4.23
C ILE A 147 9.08 19.17 -4.92
N GLU A 148 10.15 18.39 -4.81
CA GLU A 148 10.27 17.08 -5.44
C GLU A 148 10.93 16.13 -4.45
N TYR A 149 10.32 14.97 -4.23
CA TYR A 149 10.91 13.92 -3.43
C TYR A 149 10.66 12.54 -4.01
N ARG A 150 11.55 11.62 -3.69
CA ARG A 150 11.41 10.21 -4.02
C ARG A 150 11.97 9.35 -2.92
N TYR A 151 11.43 8.16 -2.78
CA TYR A 151 11.93 7.15 -1.86
C TYR A 151 11.61 5.75 -2.38
N GLN A 152 12.27 4.77 -1.80
CA GLN A 152 12.02 3.36 -2.04
C GLN A 152 11.53 2.75 -0.73
N LEU A 153 10.34 2.18 -0.72
CA LEU A 153 9.84 1.37 0.39
C LEU A 153 10.01 -0.10 0.03
N ILE A 154 10.68 -0.86 0.88
CA ILE A 154 10.80 -2.31 0.78
C ILE A 154 9.82 -2.90 1.78
N SER A 155 8.98 -3.84 1.35
CA SER A 155 8.00 -4.49 2.21
C SER A 155 8.00 -6.01 2.03
N THR A 156 8.02 -6.75 3.13
CA THR A 156 7.78 -8.21 3.15
C THR A 156 6.30 -8.56 3.28
N SER A 157 5.43 -7.57 3.50
CA SER A 157 3.99 -7.77 3.63
C SER A 157 3.33 -7.94 2.26
N ILE A 158 3.42 -9.13 1.68
CA ILE A 158 2.83 -9.41 0.36
C ILE A 158 1.32 -9.70 0.39
N LEU A 159 0.71 -9.87 1.57
CA LEU A 159 -0.74 -10.12 1.68
C LEU A 159 -1.56 -8.92 1.19
N ASP A 160 -1.14 -7.72 1.59
CA ASP A 160 -1.70 -6.44 1.17
C ASP A 160 -0.57 -5.58 0.63
N LEU A 161 -0.58 -5.31 -0.67
CA LEU A 161 0.40 -4.40 -1.27
C LEU A 161 0.08 -2.96 -0.87
N ARG A 162 1.11 -2.10 -0.89
CA ARG A 162 0.98 -0.66 -0.59
C ARG A 162 -0.18 -0.06 -1.40
N GLU A 163 -1.16 0.49 -0.69
CA GLU A 163 -2.27 1.20 -1.31
C GLU A 163 -1.77 2.42 -2.09
N TRP A 164 -2.43 2.71 -3.21
CA TRP A 164 -2.16 3.90 -4.01
C TRP A 164 -3.37 4.82 -4.04
N TYR A 165 -3.14 6.06 -3.63
CA TYR A 165 -4.14 7.11 -3.60
C TYR A 165 -3.94 8.01 -4.81
N PHE A 166 -4.94 8.08 -5.68
CA PHE A 166 -4.92 8.95 -6.86
C PHE A 166 -5.38 10.37 -6.57
N GLN A 167 -6.05 10.55 -5.42
CA GLN A 167 -6.59 11.83 -4.96
C GLN A 167 -5.91 12.28 -3.67
N SER A 168 -5.83 13.59 -3.46
CA SER A 168 -5.23 14.20 -2.28
C SER A 168 -6.02 15.42 -1.82
N THR A 169 -5.55 16.10 -0.76
CA THR A 169 -6.18 17.32 -0.23
C THR A 169 -5.97 18.55 -1.10
N ILE A 170 -5.04 18.46 -2.05
CA ILE A 170 -4.79 19.43 -3.12
C ILE A 170 -5.01 18.74 -4.47
N PRO A 171 -5.27 19.48 -5.56
CA PRO A 171 -5.51 18.90 -6.87
C PRO A 171 -4.30 18.09 -7.36
N VAL A 172 -4.56 17.03 -8.13
CA VAL A 172 -3.55 16.15 -8.70
C VAL A 172 -3.67 16.18 -10.21
N ARG A 173 -2.67 16.73 -10.91
CA ARG A 173 -2.67 16.81 -12.36
C ARG A 173 -2.46 15.43 -13.01
N TRP A 174 -1.56 14.62 -12.46
CA TRP A 174 -1.26 13.27 -12.96
C TRP A 174 -0.91 12.36 -11.79
N SER A 175 -1.61 11.23 -11.66
CA SER A 175 -1.26 10.17 -10.71
C SER A 175 -1.19 8.83 -11.44
N GLU A 176 -0.06 8.12 -11.30
CA GLU A 176 0.19 6.87 -12.02
C GLU A 176 0.86 5.82 -11.12
N LEU A 177 0.25 4.62 -11.08
CA LEU A 177 0.83 3.43 -10.47
C LEU A 177 1.18 2.42 -11.55
N ARG A 178 2.42 1.94 -11.55
CA ARG A 178 2.86 0.78 -12.32
C ARG A 178 3.19 -0.40 -11.40
N MET A 179 2.91 -1.60 -11.86
CA MET A 179 3.19 -2.81 -11.08
C MET A 179 3.74 -3.91 -11.98
N GLU A 180 4.72 -4.64 -11.47
CA GLU A 180 5.26 -5.86 -12.07
C GLU A 180 5.07 -7.03 -11.12
N ILE A 181 4.06 -7.86 -11.40
CA ILE A 181 3.65 -8.98 -10.53
C ILE A 181 3.90 -10.30 -11.25
N PRO A 182 4.71 -11.22 -10.68
CA PRO A 182 4.85 -12.58 -11.20
C PRO A 182 3.51 -13.32 -11.25
N GLU A 183 3.30 -14.17 -12.25
CA GLU A 183 2.06 -14.96 -12.40
C GLU A 183 1.73 -15.86 -11.20
N TRP A 184 2.70 -16.08 -10.30
CA TRP A 184 2.55 -16.90 -9.10
C TRP A 184 1.75 -16.22 -7.99
N TYR A 185 1.51 -14.91 -8.06
CA TYR A 185 0.77 -14.17 -7.04
C TYR A 185 -0.53 -13.62 -7.62
N HIS A 186 -1.66 -14.18 -7.18
CA HIS A 186 -2.98 -13.80 -7.65
C HIS A 186 -3.58 -12.74 -6.72
N TYR A 187 -3.65 -11.50 -7.19
CA TYR A 187 -4.25 -10.40 -6.42
C TYR A 187 -5.67 -10.08 -6.90
N VAL A 188 -6.58 -9.85 -5.95
CA VAL A 188 -7.83 -9.12 -6.20
C VAL A 188 -7.51 -7.62 -6.16
N THR A 189 -7.98 -6.91 -7.18
CA THR A 189 -7.88 -5.44 -7.26
C THR A 189 -9.20 -4.81 -6.80
N LEU A 190 -9.11 -3.93 -5.81
CA LEU A 190 -10.24 -3.21 -5.25
C LEU A 190 -10.08 -1.72 -5.54
N ASN A 191 -10.94 -1.20 -6.41
CA ASN A 191 -10.98 0.20 -6.78
C ASN A 191 -12.04 0.94 -5.95
N GLN A 192 -11.72 2.15 -5.49
CA GLN A 192 -12.61 3.00 -4.72
C GLN A 192 -12.56 4.43 -5.25
N GLY A 193 -13.70 5.12 -5.24
CA GLY A 193 -13.84 6.50 -5.71
C GLY A 193 -14.17 6.58 -7.20
N ARG A 194 -13.52 7.52 -7.92
CA ARG A 194 -13.70 7.74 -9.36
C ARG A 194 -13.14 6.56 -10.18
N GLU A 195 -13.69 6.33 -11.37
CA GLU A 195 -13.09 5.40 -12.35
C GLU A 195 -11.70 5.86 -12.81
N LEU A 196 -10.83 4.89 -13.11
CA LEU A 196 -9.49 5.15 -13.64
C LEU A 196 -9.57 5.65 -15.08
N ASP A 197 -8.77 6.66 -15.42
CA ASP A 197 -8.70 7.17 -16.79
C ASP A 197 -7.90 6.25 -17.72
N ILE A 198 -6.93 5.51 -17.16
CA ILE A 198 -6.18 4.46 -17.86
C ILE A 198 -6.06 3.25 -16.94
N GLN A 199 -6.44 2.08 -17.45
CA GLN A 199 -6.22 0.79 -16.83
C GLN A 199 -5.77 -0.19 -17.90
N GLU A 200 -4.47 -0.43 -17.97
CA GLU A 200 -3.85 -1.29 -18.98
C GLU A 200 -3.06 -2.40 -18.27
N SER A 201 -3.03 -3.58 -18.88
CA SER A 201 -2.13 -4.63 -18.44
C SER A 201 -1.61 -5.43 -19.62
N ASP A 202 -0.34 -5.78 -19.54
CA ASP A 202 0.35 -6.65 -20.48
C ASP A 202 1.03 -7.79 -19.72
N VAL A 203 1.33 -8.88 -20.42
CA VAL A 203 2.05 -10.03 -19.87
C VAL A 203 3.33 -10.22 -20.64
N GLN A 204 4.45 -10.18 -19.94
CA GLN A 204 5.77 -10.32 -20.54
C GLN A 204 6.54 -11.45 -19.87
N LEU A 205 7.21 -12.26 -20.68
CA LEU A 205 8.14 -13.27 -20.17
C LEU A 205 9.37 -12.57 -19.59
N ALA A 206 9.70 -12.88 -18.34
CA ALA A 206 10.90 -12.38 -17.66
C ALA A 206 11.63 -13.51 -16.92
N LEU A 207 12.93 -13.30 -16.68
CA LEU A 207 13.73 -14.18 -15.83
C LEU A 207 13.66 -13.67 -14.38
N ILE A 208 12.95 -14.39 -13.54
CA ILE A 208 12.82 -14.12 -12.10
C ILE A 208 13.88 -14.89 -11.34
N THR A 209 14.62 -14.21 -10.47
CA THR A 209 15.61 -14.84 -9.59
C THR A 209 14.92 -15.30 -8.31
N ILE A 210 15.10 -16.57 -7.95
CA ILE A 210 14.57 -17.16 -6.72
C ILE A 210 15.66 -18.00 -6.01
N PRO A 211 15.54 -18.31 -4.72
CA PRO A 211 16.39 -19.28 -4.07
C PRO A 211 16.21 -20.67 -4.67
N ASN A 212 17.32 -21.38 -4.79
CA ASN A 212 17.31 -22.79 -5.10
C ASN A 212 17.42 -23.60 -3.80
N TYR A 213 16.36 -24.34 -3.45
CA TYR A 213 16.34 -25.24 -2.31
C TYR A 213 16.58 -26.68 -2.75
N VAL A 214 17.54 -27.36 -2.13
CA VAL A 214 17.86 -28.76 -2.41
C VAL A 214 17.51 -29.61 -1.18
N PRO A 215 16.84 -30.77 -1.34
CA PRO A 215 16.58 -31.67 -0.23
C PRO A 215 17.88 -32.10 0.47
N GLY A 216 17.89 -32.09 1.79
CA GLY A 216 18.99 -32.66 2.58
C GLY A 216 19.19 -34.15 2.26
N TYR A 217 20.45 -34.61 2.22
CA TYR A 217 20.80 -35.99 1.84
C TYR A 217 20.44 -37.06 2.91
N LEU A 218 19.77 -36.70 4.01
CA LEU A 218 19.41 -37.61 5.09
C LEU A 218 17.92 -37.98 5.02
N PRO A 219 17.57 -39.28 4.98
CA PRO A 219 16.18 -39.72 5.06
C PRO A 219 15.58 -39.31 6.41
N GLY A 220 14.49 -38.53 6.39
CA GLY A 220 13.73 -38.15 7.59
C GLY A 220 14.02 -36.75 8.15
N ASN A 221 14.76 -35.90 7.44
CA ASN A 221 14.96 -34.50 7.81
C ASN A 221 14.34 -33.59 6.71
N ASP A 222 13.27 -32.86 7.02
CA ASP A 222 12.62 -31.88 6.12
C ASP A 222 13.42 -30.56 6.01
N ASP A 223 14.73 -30.63 6.24
CA ASP A 223 15.62 -29.48 6.14
C ASP A 223 16.02 -29.24 4.68
N TYR A 224 15.34 -28.29 4.06
CA TYR A 224 15.72 -27.75 2.75
C TYR A 224 16.88 -26.77 2.92
N GLN A 225 18.00 -27.06 2.27
CA GLN A 225 19.17 -26.16 2.29
C GLN A 225 19.17 -25.28 1.04
N GLN A 226 19.24 -23.96 1.24
CA GLN A 226 19.42 -23.02 0.13
C GLN A 226 20.83 -23.20 -0.47
N LYS A 227 20.92 -23.67 -1.71
CA LYS A 227 22.19 -23.96 -2.41
C LYS A 227 22.62 -22.84 -3.37
N GLY A 228 21.92 -21.71 -3.35
CA GLY A 228 22.20 -20.55 -4.18
C GLY A 228 20.94 -19.92 -4.76
N LEU A 229 21.09 -19.24 -5.90
CA LEU A 229 20.01 -18.63 -6.66
C LEU A 229 19.83 -19.35 -8.00
N GLU A 230 18.59 -19.46 -8.45
CA GLU A 230 18.23 -19.88 -9.80
C GLU A 230 17.39 -18.82 -10.50
N ARG A 231 17.36 -18.87 -11.84
CA ARG A 231 16.56 -17.96 -12.65
C ARG A 231 15.51 -18.76 -13.40
N ILE A 232 14.25 -18.51 -13.09
CA ILE A 232 13.11 -19.17 -13.73
C ILE A 232 12.46 -18.20 -14.70
N GLN A 233 12.13 -18.69 -15.89
CA GLN A 233 11.31 -17.94 -16.83
C GLN A 233 9.85 -18.02 -16.38
N ALA A 234 9.21 -16.87 -16.18
CA ALA A 234 7.83 -16.77 -15.78
C ALA A 234 7.14 -15.62 -16.52
N ASN A 235 5.82 -15.70 -16.62
CA ASN A 235 5.03 -14.55 -17.04
C ASN A 235 4.99 -13.52 -15.91
N VAL A 236 5.26 -12.26 -16.23
CA VAL A 236 5.11 -11.11 -15.34
C VAL A 236 4.02 -10.22 -15.89
N ARG A 237 2.97 -10.04 -15.10
CA ARG A 237 1.91 -9.08 -15.40
C ARG A 237 2.42 -7.68 -15.10
N LYS A 238 2.50 -6.86 -16.14
CA LYS A 238 2.79 -5.43 -16.04
C LYS A 238 1.48 -4.66 -16.09
N ALA A 239 1.08 -4.05 -14.98
CA ALA A 239 -0.16 -3.28 -14.90
C ALA A 239 0.14 -1.78 -14.78
N ARG A 240 -0.70 -0.95 -15.38
CA ARG A 240 -0.63 0.51 -15.34
C ARG A 240 -2.00 1.08 -15.03
N PHE A 241 -2.05 1.92 -14.00
CA PHE A 241 -3.26 2.59 -13.54
C PHE A 241 -2.99 4.10 -13.49
N VAL A 242 -3.86 4.92 -14.09
CA VAL A 242 -3.70 6.37 -14.14
C VAL A 242 -5.00 7.09 -13.82
N MET A 243 -4.90 8.18 -13.06
CA MET A 243 -5.90 9.25 -13.04
C MET A 243 -5.27 10.60 -13.40
N LYS A 244 -6.03 11.40 -14.15
CA LYS A 244 -5.65 12.71 -14.66
C LYS A 244 -6.60 13.75 -14.08
N GLU A 245 -6.04 14.92 -13.77
CA GLU A 245 -6.81 16.12 -13.40
C GLU A 245 -7.81 15.82 -12.27
N VAL A 246 -7.32 15.18 -11.21
CA VAL A 246 -8.13 14.79 -10.05
C VAL A 246 -8.31 16.01 -9.14
N PRO A 247 -9.57 16.39 -8.82
CA PRO A 247 -9.82 17.53 -7.95
C PRO A 247 -9.35 17.27 -6.52
N ALA A 248 -9.07 18.35 -5.79
CA ALA A 248 -8.80 18.30 -4.36
C ALA A 248 -9.97 17.69 -3.58
N MET A 249 -9.67 16.96 -2.52
CA MET A 249 -10.64 16.49 -1.54
C MET A 249 -10.41 17.19 -0.20
N HIS A 250 -11.34 18.05 0.21
CA HIS A 250 -11.23 18.74 1.48
C HIS A 250 -11.89 17.94 2.60
N PRO A 251 -11.31 17.92 3.81
CA PRO A 251 -11.98 17.34 4.96
C PRO A 251 -13.22 18.18 5.30
N GLU A 252 -14.37 17.53 5.42
CA GLU A 252 -15.62 18.15 5.87
C GLU A 252 -15.88 17.89 7.35
N ALA A 253 -16.73 18.71 7.96
CA ALA A 253 -17.15 18.50 9.34
C ALA A 253 -17.77 17.10 9.50
N TYR A 254 -17.50 16.44 10.63
CA TYR A 254 -18.00 15.11 11.00
C TYR A 254 -17.45 13.92 10.19
N ILE A 255 -16.41 14.12 9.36
CA ILE A 255 -15.66 13.00 8.77
C ILE A 255 -14.52 12.60 9.71
N THR A 256 -14.48 11.33 10.12
CA THR A 256 -13.42 10.79 11.00
C THR A 256 -12.12 10.53 10.25
N THR A 257 -12.18 10.13 8.98
CA THR A 257 -10.99 9.80 8.18
C THR A 257 -11.23 10.10 6.70
N ILE A 258 -10.58 11.15 6.19
CA ILE A 258 -10.70 11.57 4.78
C ILE A 258 -10.23 10.48 3.80
N LYS A 259 -9.27 9.63 4.22
CA LYS A 259 -8.72 8.55 3.39
C LYS A 259 -9.78 7.55 2.92
N ASP A 260 -10.86 7.38 3.68
CA ASP A 260 -11.96 6.46 3.34
C ASP A 260 -12.77 6.94 2.12
N TYR A 261 -12.61 8.20 1.72
CA TYR A 261 -13.32 8.79 0.59
C TYR A 261 -12.44 9.11 -0.61
N LEU A 262 -11.11 9.04 -0.44
CA LEU A 262 -10.18 9.30 -1.53
C LEU A 262 -10.27 8.22 -2.61
N ALA A 263 -10.13 8.64 -3.87
CA ALA A 263 -9.95 7.71 -4.96
C ALA A 263 -8.65 6.91 -4.77
N ARG A 264 -8.76 5.58 -4.67
CA ARG A 264 -7.63 4.68 -4.38
C ARG A 264 -7.80 3.30 -5.00
N ILE A 265 -6.69 2.57 -5.05
CA ILE A 265 -6.63 1.15 -5.43
C ILE A 265 -5.91 0.36 -4.35
N ARG A 266 -6.48 -0.81 -3.99
CA ARG A 266 -5.92 -1.77 -3.04
C ARG A 266 -5.76 -3.13 -3.73
N PHE A 267 -4.72 -3.87 -3.34
CA PHE A 267 -4.45 -5.21 -3.83
C PHE A 267 -4.40 -6.18 -2.66
N GLN A 268 -5.27 -7.19 -2.70
CA GLN A 268 -5.37 -8.25 -1.70
C GLN A 268 -4.94 -9.58 -2.32
N LEU A 269 -3.96 -10.27 -1.73
CA LEU A 269 -3.48 -11.56 -2.21
C LEU A 269 -4.56 -12.65 -2.04
N GLN A 270 -5.14 -13.09 -3.14
CA GLN A 270 -6.11 -14.17 -3.16
C GLN A 270 -5.45 -15.54 -2.96
N ALA A 271 -4.35 -15.78 -3.69
CA ALA A 271 -3.71 -17.08 -3.74
C ALA A 271 -2.28 -16.99 -4.27
N VAL A 272 -1.50 -18.03 -3.95
CA VAL A 272 -0.15 -18.24 -4.47
C VAL A 272 -0.10 -19.55 -5.25
N GLN A 273 0.54 -19.53 -6.42
CA GLN A 273 0.73 -20.70 -7.27
C GLN A 273 2.13 -20.69 -7.91
N PHE A 274 3.12 -21.21 -7.18
CA PHE A 274 4.48 -21.39 -7.71
C PHE A 274 4.53 -22.51 -8.77
N PRO A 275 5.56 -22.52 -9.65
CA PRO A 275 5.73 -23.56 -10.65
C PRO A 275 5.75 -24.95 -10.00
N ARG A 276 4.94 -25.88 -10.55
CA ARG A 276 4.79 -27.26 -10.03
C ARG A 276 4.22 -27.36 -8.62
N SER A 277 3.74 -26.25 -8.03
CA SER A 277 2.95 -26.26 -6.80
C SER A 277 1.45 -26.29 -7.13
N GLY A 278 0.65 -26.73 -6.18
CA GLY A 278 -0.81 -26.57 -6.23
C GLY A 278 -1.22 -25.11 -6.02
N TYR A 279 -2.46 -24.79 -6.38
CA TYR A 279 -3.08 -23.52 -6.02
C TYR A 279 -3.26 -23.44 -4.50
N GLN A 280 -2.65 -22.45 -3.86
CA GLN A 280 -2.73 -22.24 -2.42
C GLN A 280 -3.55 -20.98 -2.15
N PRO A 281 -4.83 -21.09 -1.74
CA PRO A 281 -5.62 -19.93 -1.35
C PRO A 281 -5.00 -19.28 -0.11
N VAL A 282 -4.94 -17.95 -0.11
CA VAL A 282 -4.47 -17.13 1.00
C VAL A 282 -5.65 -16.42 1.66
N MET A 283 -6.59 -15.93 0.85
CA MET A 283 -7.86 -15.41 1.34
C MET A 283 -8.92 -16.50 1.24
N SER A 284 -9.36 -16.92 2.42
CA SER A 284 -10.44 -17.85 2.64
C SER A 284 -11.79 -17.11 2.57
N SER A 285 -12.91 -17.84 2.63
CA SER A 285 -14.23 -17.21 2.70
C SER A 285 -14.45 -16.54 4.07
N TRP A 286 -15.41 -15.62 4.21
CA TRP A 286 -15.73 -15.04 5.52
C TRP A 286 -16.10 -16.10 6.56
N GLU A 287 -16.71 -17.20 6.12
CA GLU A 287 -17.00 -18.36 6.96
C GLU A 287 -15.73 -19.05 7.46
N GLU A 288 -14.71 -19.18 6.62
CA GLU A 288 -13.41 -19.74 7.00
C GLU A 288 -12.63 -18.78 7.91
N VAL A 289 -12.59 -17.47 7.61
CA VAL A 289 -12.00 -16.47 8.51
C VAL A 289 -12.69 -16.47 9.88
N ALA A 290 -14.03 -16.54 9.89
CA ALA A 290 -14.79 -16.62 11.14
C ALA A 290 -14.46 -17.91 11.90
N LYS A 291 -14.32 -19.04 11.18
CA LYS A 291 -13.92 -20.31 11.78
C LYS A 291 -12.52 -20.22 12.38
N ASP A 292 -11.54 -19.73 11.65
CA ASP A 292 -10.15 -19.58 12.12
C ASP A 292 -10.08 -18.67 13.35
N LEU A 293 -10.81 -17.55 13.32
CA LEU A 293 -10.91 -16.62 14.44
C LEU A 293 -11.58 -17.28 15.66
N LEU A 294 -12.60 -18.12 15.46
CA LEU A 294 -13.24 -18.92 16.51
C LEU A 294 -12.32 -20.01 17.08
N GLU A 295 -11.39 -20.54 16.27
CA GLU A 295 -10.42 -21.55 16.68
C GLU A 295 -9.14 -20.94 17.32
N ASP A 296 -8.97 -19.62 17.23
CA ASP A 296 -7.80 -18.93 17.77
C ASP A 296 -7.77 -18.92 19.31
N ASN A 297 -6.60 -19.23 19.87
CA ASN A 297 -6.41 -19.39 21.30
C ASN A 297 -6.41 -18.06 22.09
N GLN A 298 -6.23 -16.91 21.45
CA GLN A 298 -6.28 -15.58 22.04
C GLN A 298 -7.60 -14.84 21.79
N PHE A 299 -8.56 -15.48 21.08
CA PHE A 299 -9.89 -14.92 20.87
C PHE A 299 -10.99 -15.97 21.04
N GLY A 300 -11.23 -16.80 20.03
CA GLY A 300 -12.39 -17.68 19.98
C GLY A 300 -12.40 -18.73 21.08
N GLU A 301 -11.27 -19.38 21.32
CA GLU A 301 -11.17 -20.38 22.38
C GLU A 301 -11.41 -19.79 23.78
N GLN A 302 -11.16 -18.49 23.97
CA GLN A 302 -11.31 -17.82 25.27
C GLN A 302 -12.77 -17.77 25.72
N PHE A 303 -13.74 -17.74 24.79
CA PHE A 303 -15.16 -17.78 25.13
C PHE A 303 -15.86 -19.08 24.73
N LEU A 304 -15.27 -19.91 23.88
CA LEU A 304 -15.81 -21.24 23.54
C LEU A 304 -15.51 -22.31 24.59
N LYS A 305 -14.40 -22.19 25.33
CA LYS A 305 -14.05 -23.15 26.40
C LYS A 305 -14.87 -22.86 27.66
N GLY A 306 -15.74 -23.79 28.04
CA GLY A 306 -16.68 -23.64 29.17
C GLY A 306 -16.07 -23.13 30.49
N ARG A 307 -14.83 -23.52 30.80
CA ARG A 307 -14.10 -23.06 32.01
C ARG A 307 -13.95 -21.54 32.12
N HIS A 308 -13.94 -20.81 31.00
CA HIS A 308 -13.85 -19.35 30.95
C HIS A 308 -15.24 -18.69 30.97
N PHE A 309 -16.28 -19.44 30.64
CA PHE A 309 -17.68 -19.01 30.64
C PHE A 309 -18.35 -19.16 32.01
N ASP A 310 -17.96 -20.16 32.81
CA ASP A 310 -18.63 -20.51 34.05
C ASP A 310 -18.73 -19.35 35.05
N LYS A 311 -17.66 -18.56 35.20
CA LYS A 311 -17.61 -17.40 36.12
C LYS A 311 -18.53 -16.25 35.65
N PRO A 312 -18.40 -15.72 34.42
CA PRO A 312 -19.34 -14.73 33.89
C PRO A 312 -20.80 -15.22 33.92
N TRP A 313 -21.05 -16.47 33.54
CA TRP A 313 -22.39 -17.03 33.52
C TRP A 313 -23.02 -17.12 34.91
N ALA A 314 -22.27 -17.55 35.93
CA ALA A 314 -22.75 -17.58 37.31
C ALA A 314 -23.14 -16.17 37.82
N ALA A 315 -22.47 -15.12 37.34
CA ALA A 315 -22.78 -13.74 37.69
C ALA A 315 -24.01 -13.18 36.95
N VAL A 316 -24.20 -13.57 35.68
CA VAL A 316 -25.31 -13.09 34.82
C VAL A 316 -26.60 -13.87 35.04
N ASN A 317 -26.54 -15.19 35.20
CA ASN A 317 -27.70 -16.08 35.26
C ASN A 317 -28.77 -15.63 36.29
N PRO A 318 -28.42 -15.18 37.51
CA PRO A 318 -29.40 -14.67 38.47
C PRO A 318 -30.18 -13.43 37.99
N LEU A 319 -29.60 -12.63 37.09
CA LEU A 319 -30.19 -11.40 36.56
C LEU A 319 -31.20 -11.68 35.44
N ILE A 320 -31.10 -12.84 34.79
CA ILE A 320 -31.90 -13.16 33.59
C ILE A 320 -32.87 -14.33 33.78
N LYS A 321 -32.69 -15.17 34.81
CA LYS A 321 -33.46 -16.40 35.01
C LYS A 321 -34.97 -16.18 35.16
N ASP A 322 -35.37 -15.04 35.73
CA ASP A 322 -36.77 -14.71 36.03
C ASP A 322 -37.41 -13.83 34.93
N LEU A 323 -36.63 -13.45 33.90
CA LEU A 323 -37.11 -12.66 32.76
C LEU A 323 -37.74 -13.57 31.70
N SER A 324 -38.92 -13.20 31.23
CA SER A 324 -39.68 -14.00 30.25
C SER A 324 -39.38 -13.62 28.80
N SER A 325 -39.02 -12.36 28.55
CA SER A 325 -38.76 -11.83 27.21
C SER A 325 -37.27 -11.89 26.86
N ASP A 326 -36.94 -12.34 25.65
CA ASP A 326 -35.57 -12.34 25.15
C ASP A 326 -35.00 -10.92 25.04
N ALA A 327 -35.83 -9.92 24.78
CA ALA A 327 -35.41 -8.52 24.75
C ALA A 327 -34.97 -8.03 26.14
N ASP A 328 -35.68 -8.42 27.20
CA ASP A 328 -35.34 -8.05 28.57
C ASP A 328 -34.07 -8.75 29.03
N LYS A 329 -33.89 -10.04 28.65
CA LYS A 329 -32.66 -10.78 28.90
C LYS A 329 -31.47 -10.13 28.19
N MET A 330 -31.61 -9.78 26.91
CA MET A 330 -30.55 -9.11 26.14
C MET A 330 -30.16 -7.77 26.79
N LYS A 331 -31.14 -6.97 27.20
CA LYS A 331 -30.89 -5.70 27.88
C LYS A 331 -30.15 -5.90 29.20
N ALA A 332 -30.58 -6.86 30.03
CA ALA A 332 -29.92 -7.16 31.30
C ALA A 332 -28.48 -7.66 31.12
N ILE A 333 -28.22 -8.48 30.09
CA ILE A 333 -26.87 -8.94 29.73
C ILE A 333 -26.01 -7.76 29.28
N TYR A 334 -26.53 -6.90 28.41
CA TYR A 334 -25.81 -5.71 27.93
C TYR A 334 -25.44 -4.77 29.09
N GLU A 335 -26.39 -4.45 29.97
CA GLU A 335 -26.15 -3.60 31.14
C GLU A 335 -25.13 -4.22 32.10
N PHE A 336 -25.15 -5.55 32.27
CA PHE A 336 -24.13 -6.26 33.03
C PHE A 336 -22.74 -6.09 32.41
N VAL A 337 -22.60 -6.33 31.09
CA VAL A 337 -21.32 -6.18 30.39
C VAL A 337 -20.80 -4.75 30.51
N CYS A 338 -21.64 -3.73 30.31
CA CYS A 338 -21.24 -2.33 30.44
C CYS A 338 -20.80 -1.94 31.86
N ARG A 339 -21.32 -2.62 32.89
CA ARG A 339 -20.93 -2.36 34.29
C ARG A 339 -19.63 -3.05 34.66
N GLU A 340 -19.44 -4.30 34.24
CA GLU A 340 -18.30 -5.12 34.65
C GLU A 340 -17.08 -4.95 33.74
N LEU A 341 -17.28 -4.61 32.46
CA LEU A 341 -16.21 -4.45 31.47
C LEU A 341 -15.83 -2.98 31.34
N LYS A 342 -14.60 -2.66 31.73
CA LYS A 342 -14.01 -1.34 31.55
C LYS A 342 -13.19 -1.33 30.28
N TRP A 343 -13.39 -0.31 29.44
CA TRP A 343 -12.54 -0.10 28.29
C TRP A 343 -11.13 0.31 28.74
N ASP A 344 -10.12 -0.41 28.25
CA ASP A 344 -8.71 -0.23 28.61
C ASP A 344 -7.99 0.82 27.74
N GLY A 345 -8.71 1.47 26.83
CA GLY A 345 -8.16 2.45 25.90
C GLY A 345 -7.54 1.83 24.65
N THR A 346 -7.55 0.51 24.50
CA THR A 346 -6.93 -0.17 23.36
C THR A 346 -7.95 -0.70 22.36
N TYR A 347 -7.55 -0.75 21.09
CA TYR A 347 -8.36 -1.22 19.98
C TYR A 347 -7.79 -2.56 19.48
N THR A 348 -7.97 -3.62 20.27
CA THR A 348 -7.61 -5.00 19.93
C THR A 348 -8.73 -5.94 20.33
N TYR A 349 -8.89 -7.04 19.60
CA TYR A 349 -9.80 -8.12 19.97
C TYR A 349 -9.05 -9.31 20.61
N TRP A 350 -7.72 -9.36 20.52
CA TRP A 350 -6.88 -10.38 21.15
C TRP A 350 -6.73 -10.17 22.66
N VAL A 351 -6.90 -11.22 23.45
CA VAL A 351 -6.57 -11.26 24.89
C VAL A 351 -5.05 -11.33 25.06
N ARG A 352 -4.47 -10.52 25.95
CA ARG A 352 -3.04 -10.57 26.25
C ARG A 352 -2.79 -11.56 27.38
N ASP A 353 -1.65 -12.24 27.34
CA ASP A 353 -1.24 -13.15 28.43
C ASP A 353 -1.09 -12.45 29.79
N SER A 354 -0.96 -11.11 29.82
CA SER A 354 -0.96 -10.30 31.04
C SER A 354 -2.33 -10.12 31.69
N ASP A 355 -3.40 -10.43 30.94
CA ASP A 355 -4.79 -10.17 31.32
C ASP A 355 -5.53 -11.47 31.75
N LEU A 356 -4.85 -12.62 31.62
CA LEU A 356 -5.25 -13.95 32.11
C LEU A 356 -4.64 -14.24 33.47
#